data_AF-A0A812WKV3-F1
#
_entry.id   AF-A0A812WKV3-F1
#
_cell.length_a   1.000
_cell.length_b   1.000
_cell.length_c   1.000
_cell.angle_alpha   90.00
_cell.angle_beta   90.00
_cell.angle_gamma   90.00
#
_symmetry.space_group_name_H-M   'P 1'
#
loop_
_entity.id
_entity.type
_entity.pdbx_description
1 polymer ?
#
loop_
_entity_poly.entity_id
_entity_poly.type
_entity_poly.pdbx_seq_one_letter_code
_entity_poly.pdbx_strand_id
1 'polypeptide(L)'
;DRVGVPHQCERELFFVTPKASIKEVTTFRKSLMKLLVLLFNLKPSAGLAFAVACGLSESYGAAARALLHTEGADRSKIGNFLGQDFSLCLLVRFGVLDSLPLLCTGVISCLEMAFARIQLPEDMDRMERLLHAAALVWWRKHRALSPSMLPPETTPESEPPGSNRELVGHALLQYISSAQVLAQLMFSTVMLHCVIHGDGTGEPGEMSYESWTGMNKGLEDINKDVPEFVQRPIYDAVCKKFSPELSVVMTVGYSPTPSRTGLMQSRLGSDSSEDELLPYGQDRRTPASPSDADTDGADGNAPSAFQQIAQAEGWVQLNCHLPIIGSAQVRPGSETLGSDHQGGTDPPAAGEPAMEALRKAAASAGPGMSPGPPESGWVWASLCSICLLFSSLPPGRALQGTSDLAAPHAVVDVRLLHVIDVDRETCSLTVGTFSANPYRPKAEGNHDDGRAIGDIPVVLQLGH
;
A
#
# COMPACT_ATOMS: atom_id res chain seq x y z
N ASP A 1 -15.96 14.45 -9.84
CA ASP A 1 -14.87 15.45 -9.81
C ASP A 1 -13.51 14.89 -10.23
N ARG A 2 -13.31 14.62 -11.53
CA ARG A 2 -11.99 14.23 -12.07
C ARG A 2 -11.15 15.44 -12.49
N VAL A 3 -11.40 16.61 -11.92
CA VAL A 3 -10.66 17.83 -12.23
C VAL A 3 -9.35 17.81 -11.44
N GLY A 4 -8.23 18.03 -12.12
CA GLY A 4 -6.90 17.95 -11.49
C GLY A 4 -6.44 16.52 -11.17
N VAL A 5 -6.86 15.51 -11.96
CA VAL A 5 -6.30 14.14 -11.87
C VAL A 5 -4.78 14.24 -11.95
N PRO A 6 -4.04 13.62 -11.03
CA PRO A 6 -2.61 13.80 -10.93
C PRO A 6 -1.88 13.00 -12.00
N HIS A 7 -1.80 13.54 -13.23
CA HIS A 7 -0.76 13.09 -14.16
C HIS A 7 0.65 13.39 -13.59
N GLN A 8 0.74 14.18 -12.50
CA GLN A 8 1.98 14.57 -11.82
C GLN A 8 2.22 13.93 -10.44
N CYS A 9 1.18 13.43 -9.74
CA CYS A 9 1.37 12.70 -8.46
C CYS A 9 1.46 11.18 -8.66
N GLU A 10 0.98 10.65 -9.78
CA GLU A 10 1.49 9.39 -10.32
C GLU A 10 2.84 9.64 -10.99
N ARG A 11 3.82 10.18 -10.25
CA ARG A 11 5.19 9.81 -10.61
C ARG A 11 5.21 8.30 -10.46
N GLU A 12 5.48 7.61 -11.55
CA GLU A 12 5.83 6.19 -11.61
C GLU A 12 7.04 5.96 -10.68
N LEU A 13 6.81 6.00 -9.38
CA LEU A 13 7.82 5.89 -8.35
C LEU A 13 8.21 4.43 -8.26
N PHE A 14 8.88 3.85 -9.26
CA PHE A 14 9.41 2.49 -9.24
C PHE A 14 8.41 1.35 -8.93
N PHE A 15 7.13 1.66 -8.70
CA PHE A 15 6.10 0.70 -8.37
C PHE A 15 5.51 0.22 -9.69
N VAL A 16 6.01 -0.92 -10.15
CA VAL A 16 5.36 -1.72 -11.18
C VAL A 16 3.88 -1.80 -10.82
N THR A 17 2.99 -1.36 -11.72
CA THR A 17 1.54 -1.44 -11.50
C THR A 17 1.23 -2.89 -11.10
N PRO A 18 0.77 -3.12 -9.87
CA PRO A 18 0.62 -4.47 -9.38
C PRO A 18 -0.43 -5.18 -10.23
N LYS A 19 -0.05 -6.32 -10.80
CA LYS A 19 -0.95 -7.14 -11.62
C LYS A 19 -1.57 -8.21 -10.75
N ALA A 20 -2.87 -8.41 -10.91
CA ALA A 20 -3.55 -9.52 -10.28
C ALA A 20 -2.87 -10.83 -10.68
N SER A 21 -2.46 -11.60 -9.68
CA SER A 21 -1.83 -12.89 -9.89
C SER A 21 -2.88 -13.98 -10.04
N ILE A 22 -3.98 -13.88 -9.28
CA ILE A 22 -5.09 -14.82 -9.34
C ILE A 22 -6.16 -14.28 -10.29
N LYS A 23 -6.52 -15.09 -11.29
CA LYS A 23 -7.55 -14.75 -12.28
C LYS A 23 -8.88 -15.42 -11.90
N GLU A 24 -9.98 -14.95 -12.50
CA GLU A 24 -11.34 -15.53 -12.35
C GLU A 24 -11.94 -15.47 -10.94
N VAL A 25 -11.88 -14.29 -10.34
CA VAL A 25 -12.26 -14.10 -8.93
C VAL A 25 -13.74 -13.73 -8.74
N THR A 26 -14.50 -13.67 -9.83
CA THR A 26 -15.91 -13.22 -9.82
C THR A 26 -16.80 -14.11 -8.97
N THR A 27 -16.61 -15.43 -9.01
CA THR A 27 -17.41 -16.42 -8.27
C THR A 27 -17.26 -16.27 -6.76
N PHE A 28 -16.04 -15.99 -6.27
CA PHE A 28 -15.72 -15.92 -4.84
C PHE A 28 -15.58 -14.49 -4.31
N ARG A 29 -15.91 -13.47 -5.12
CA ARG A 29 -15.67 -12.05 -4.80
C ARG A 29 -16.20 -11.65 -3.42
N LYS A 30 -17.41 -12.10 -3.05
CA LYS A 30 -17.99 -11.78 -1.73
C LYS A 30 -17.20 -12.40 -0.57
N SER A 31 -16.75 -13.65 -0.70
CA SER A 31 -15.96 -14.32 0.33
C SER A 31 -14.58 -13.69 0.46
N LEU A 32 -13.95 -13.38 -0.67
CA LEU A 32 -12.63 -12.75 -0.69
C LEU A 32 -12.64 -11.32 -0.19
N MET A 33 -13.72 -10.55 -0.43
CA MET A 33 -13.89 -9.23 0.20
C MET A 33 -14.00 -9.33 1.72
N LYS A 34 -14.66 -10.35 2.26
CA LYS A 34 -14.70 -10.56 3.72
C LYS A 34 -13.34 -10.96 4.28
N LEU A 35 -12.63 -11.86 3.59
CA LEU A 35 -11.27 -12.23 3.97
C LEU A 35 -10.31 -11.04 3.89
N LEU A 36 -10.45 -10.20 2.86
CA LEU A 36 -9.73 -8.92 2.74
C LEU A 36 -9.93 -8.03 3.97
N VAL A 37 -11.18 -7.86 4.43
CA VAL A 37 -11.47 -7.06 5.63
C VAL A 37 -10.78 -7.63 6.86
N LEU A 38 -10.84 -8.95 7.06
CA LEU A 38 -10.17 -9.63 8.17
C LEU A 38 -8.65 -9.40 8.13
N LEU A 39 -8.02 -9.64 6.99
CA LEU A 39 -6.58 -9.45 6.79
C LEU A 39 -6.17 -7.99 6.96
N PHE A 40 -6.98 -7.05 6.46
CA PHE A 40 -6.70 -5.63 6.59
C PHE A 40 -6.75 -5.19 8.06
N ASN A 41 -7.77 -5.61 8.81
CA ASN A 41 -7.91 -5.26 10.22
C ASN A 41 -6.75 -5.83 11.07
N LEU A 42 -6.18 -6.97 10.66
CA LEU A 42 -4.99 -7.57 11.27
C LEU A 42 -3.71 -6.83 10.86
N LYS A 43 -3.45 -6.74 9.55
CA LYS A 43 -2.26 -6.12 8.94
C LYS A 43 -2.66 -5.37 7.66
N PRO A 44 -2.88 -4.04 7.73
CA PRO A 44 -3.39 -3.24 6.60
C PRO A 44 -2.65 -3.41 5.28
N SER A 45 -1.30 -3.44 5.33
CA SER A 45 -0.47 -3.63 4.14
C SER A 45 -0.68 -4.99 3.48
N ALA A 46 -0.82 -6.06 4.27
CA ALA A 46 -1.09 -7.40 3.76
C ALA A 46 -2.51 -7.51 3.17
N GLY A 47 -3.51 -6.89 3.80
CA GLY A 47 -4.85 -6.80 3.25
C GLY A 47 -4.87 -6.13 1.88
N LEU A 48 -4.23 -4.97 1.73
CA LEU A 48 -4.17 -4.29 0.43
C LEU A 48 -3.40 -5.10 -0.63
N ALA A 49 -2.28 -5.73 -0.25
CA ALA A 49 -1.56 -6.64 -1.14
C ALA A 49 -2.43 -7.81 -1.59
N PHE A 50 -3.18 -8.42 -0.66
CA PHE A 50 -4.13 -9.48 -0.96
C PHE A 50 -5.22 -9.03 -1.92
N ALA A 51 -5.80 -7.83 -1.73
CA ALA A 51 -6.84 -7.30 -2.61
C ALA A 51 -6.37 -7.21 -4.07
N VAL A 52 -5.14 -6.74 -4.27
CA VAL A 52 -4.59 -6.58 -5.62
C VAL A 52 -4.14 -7.93 -6.18
N ALA A 53 -3.46 -8.76 -5.39
CA ALA A 53 -3.02 -10.08 -5.82
C ALA A 53 -4.20 -10.99 -6.24
N CYS A 54 -5.33 -10.88 -5.55
CA CYS A 54 -6.57 -11.58 -5.87
C CYS A 54 -7.40 -10.90 -6.97
N GLY A 55 -6.92 -9.82 -7.60
CA GLY A 55 -7.71 -9.10 -8.62
C GLY A 55 -9.04 -8.54 -8.12
N LEU A 56 -9.20 -8.33 -6.80
CA LEU A 56 -10.37 -7.64 -6.25
C LEU A 56 -10.35 -6.16 -6.60
N SER A 57 -9.14 -5.60 -6.80
CA SER A 57 -8.87 -4.23 -7.18
C SER A 57 -7.63 -4.12 -8.06
N GLU A 58 -7.60 -3.14 -8.94
CA GLU A 58 -6.51 -2.91 -9.91
C GLU A 58 -5.32 -2.15 -9.31
N SER A 59 -5.52 -1.47 -8.18
CA SER A 59 -4.50 -0.70 -7.49
C SER A 59 -4.73 -0.68 -5.99
N TYR A 60 -3.67 -0.37 -5.23
CA TYR A 60 -3.76 -0.22 -3.77
C TYR A 60 -4.74 0.90 -3.36
N GLY A 61 -4.78 2.01 -4.11
CA GLY A 61 -5.75 3.08 -3.90
C GLY A 61 -7.19 2.64 -4.16
N ALA A 62 -7.44 1.84 -5.21
CA ALA A 62 -8.75 1.26 -5.45
C ALA A 62 -9.17 0.27 -4.35
N ALA A 63 -8.23 -0.55 -3.87
CA ALA A 63 -8.46 -1.49 -2.76
C ALA A 63 -8.82 -0.76 -1.45
N ALA A 64 -8.08 0.30 -1.09
CA ALA A 64 -8.37 1.10 0.10
C ALA A 64 -9.73 1.80 0.00
N ARG A 65 -10.08 2.32 -1.18
CA ARG A 65 -11.43 2.86 -1.42
C ARG A 65 -12.51 1.80 -1.26
N ALA A 66 -12.32 0.60 -1.82
CA ALA A 66 -13.28 -0.48 -1.64
C ALA A 66 -13.47 -0.83 -0.15
N LEU A 67 -12.39 -0.86 0.63
CA LEU A 67 -12.42 -1.08 2.08
C LEU A 67 -13.23 -0.01 2.83
N LEU A 68 -13.10 1.27 2.49
CA LEU A 68 -13.89 2.35 3.10
C LEU A 68 -15.41 2.18 2.91
N HIS A 69 -15.82 1.42 1.89
CA HIS A 69 -17.22 1.11 1.62
C HIS A 69 -17.64 -0.28 2.09
N THR A 70 -16.73 -1.08 2.64
CA THR A 70 -17.02 -2.44 3.07
C THR A 70 -17.34 -2.49 4.56
N GLU A 71 -18.46 -3.13 4.91
CA GLU A 71 -18.84 -3.36 6.31
C GLU A 71 -17.80 -4.19 7.06
N GLY A 72 -17.54 -3.83 8.32
CA GLY A 72 -16.56 -4.51 9.17
C GLY A 72 -15.11 -4.04 8.99
N ALA A 73 -14.80 -3.19 8.01
CA ALA A 73 -13.48 -2.56 7.91
C ALA A 73 -13.27 -1.58 9.08
N ASP A 74 -12.17 -1.76 9.81
CA ASP A 74 -11.84 -0.93 10.97
C ASP A 74 -11.31 0.44 10.49
N ARG A 75 -12.12 1.48 10.73
CA ARG A 75 -11.81 2.86 10.33
C ARG A 75 -10.58 3.43 11.03
N SER A 76 -10.29 2.98 12.26
CA SER A 76 -9.08 3.36 13.00
C SER A 76 -7.85 2.74 12.37
N LYS A 77 -7.92 1.47 11.96
CA LYS A 77 -6.81 0.82 11.22
C LYS A 77 -6.57 1.50 9.88
N ILE A 78 -7.63 1.91 9.18
CA ILE A 78 -7.50 2.66 7.92
C ILE A 78 -6.82 4.01 8.16
N GLY A 79 -7.31 4.82 9.10
CA GLY A 79 -6.71 6.13 9.41
C GLY A 79 -5.25 6.01 9.81
N ASN A 80 -4.95 5.08 10.72
CA ASN A 80 -3.57 4.81 11.16
C ASN A 80 -2.66 4.39 10.00
N PHE A 81 -3.12 3.52 9.11
CA PHE A 81 -2.36 3.10 7.94
C PHE A 81 -2.11 4.26 6.98
N LEU A 82 -3.14 5.02 6.62
CA LEU A 82 -3.01 6.14 5.68
C LEU A 82 -2.10 7.26 6.21
N GLY A 83 -2.02 7.44 7.52
CA GLY A 83 -1.12 8.40 8.17
C GLY A 83 0.36 7.96 8.23
N GLN A 84 0.71 6.73 7.86
CA GLN A 84 2.11 6.27 7.86
C GLN A 84 2.95 7.02 6.79
N ASP A 85 4.26 7.08 7.03
CA ASP A 85 5.26 7.74 6.16
C ASP A 85 5.79 6.84 5.04
N PHE A 86 5.38 5.57 5.01
CA PHE A 86 5.72 4.70 3.90
C PHE A 86 5.22 5.27 2.57
N SER A 87 6.06 5.18 1.53
CA SER A 87 5.72 5.67 0.18
C SER A 87 4.42 5.08 -0.36
N LEU A 88 4.13 3.81 -0.03
CA LEU A 88 2.86 3.17 -0.38
C LEU A 88 1.67 3.89 0.30
N CYS A 89 1.79 4.23 1.58
CA CYS A 89 0.72 4.89 2.33
C CYS A 89 0.45 6.29 1.80
N LEU A 90 1.50 7.02 1.41
CA LEU A 90 1.37 8.31 0.72
C LEU A 90 0.56 8.19 -0.58
N LEU A 91 0.91 7.23 -1.43
CA LEU A 91 0.21 6.98 -2.70
C LEU A 91 -1.26 6.61 -2.48
N VAL A 92 -1.52 5.70 -1.54
CA VAL A 92 -2.88 5.24 -1.21
C VAL A 92 -3.71 6.38 -0.61
N ARG A 93 -3.12 7.20 0.28
CA ARG A 93 -3.75 8.37 0.91
C ARG A 93 -4.23 9.37 -0.14
N PHE A 94 -3.35 9.75 -1.09
CA PHE A 94 -3.77 10.63 -2.18
C PHE A 94 -4.82 9.98 -3.08
N GLY A 95 -4.66 8.70 -3.45
CA GLY A 95 -5.64 8.00 -4.28
C GLY A 95 -7.03 7.90 -3.65
N VAL A 96 -7.11 7.79 -2.32
CA VAL A 96 -8.35 7.83 -1.55
C VAL A 96 -8.96 9.23 -1.58
N LEU A 97 -8.21 10.26 -1.15
CA LEU A 97 -8.70 11.64 -1.04
C LEU A 97 -9.07 12.24 -2.41
N ASP A 98 -8.34 11.87 -3.46
CA ASP A 98 -8.63 12.29 -4.83
C ASP A 98 -9.97 11.79 -5.35
N SER A 99 -10.46 10.68 -4.82
CA SER A 99 -11.76 10.14 -5.20
C SER A 99 -12.95 10.84 -4.55
N LEU A 100 -12.70 11.66 -3.52
CA LEU A 100 -13.76 12.35 -2.77
C LEU A 100 -14.27 13.59 -3.52
N PRO A 101 -15.57 13.90 -3.45
CA PRO A 101 -16.16 15.06 -4.11
C PRO A 101 -15.90 16.37 -3.33
N LEU A 102 -14.62 16.73 -3.18
CA LEU A 102 -14.18 17.88 -2.37
C LEU A 102 -14.36 19.23 -3.07
N LEU A 103 -14.99 19.30 -4.24
CA LEU A 103 -15.25 20.59 -4.88
C LEU A 103 -16.37 21.34 -4.16
N CYS A 104 -16.27 22.66 -4.13
CA CYS A 104 -17.25 23.55 -3.49
C CYS A 104 -17.44 23.28 -1.98
N THR A 105 -16.42 22.74 -1.31
CA THR A 105 -16.38 22.60 0.15
C THR A 105 -15.55 23.72 0.77
N GLY A 106 -15.84 24.05 2.03
CA GLY A 106 -15.01 24.87 2.91
C GLY A 106 -14.09 24.00 3.77
N VAL A 107 -13.56 24.55 4.87
CA VAL A 107 -12.66 23.82 5.76
C VAL A 107 -13.40 22.67 6.46
N ILE A 108 -14.52 22.96 7.12
CA ILE A 108 -15.30 22.00 7.92
C ILE A 108 -15.91 20.94 7.01
N SER A 109 -16.62 21.36 5.96
CA SER A 109 -17.26 20.42 5.03
C SER A 109 -16.23 19.56 4.27
N CYS A 110 -15.02 20.07 3.99
CA CYS A 110 -13.94 19.24 3.47
C CYS A 110 -13.50 18.19 4.49
N LEU A 111 -13.30 18.57 5.76
CA LEU A 111 -12.87 17.66 6.82
C LEU A 111 -13.95 16.60 7.12
N GLU A 112 -15.22 16.99 7.29
CA GLU A 112 -16.35 16.08 7.47
C GLU A 112 -16.40 15.06 6.31
N MET A 113 -16.24 15.51 5.07
CA MET A 113 -16.25 14.61 3.91
C MET A 113 -15.02 13.71 3.83
N ALA A 114 -13.83 14.23 4.15
CA ALA A 114 -12.57 13.48 4.15
C ALA A 114 -12.56 12.36 5.19
N PHE A 115 -13.12 12.63 6.37
CA PHE A 115 -13.06 11.75 7.54
C PHE A 115 -14.38 11.04 7.87
N ALA A 116 -15.41 11.18 7.03
CA ALA A 116 -16.68 10.42 7.16
C ALA A 116 -16.50 8.89 7.28
N ARG A 117 -15.43 8.35 6.68
CA ARG A 117 -15.14 6.90 6.65
C ARG A 117 -13.75 6.55 7.18
N ILE A 118 -12.99 7.54 7.65
CA ILE A 118 -11.62 7.38 8.14
C ILE A 118 -11.60 7.98 9.54
N GLN A 119 -11.23 7.20 10.55
CA GLN A 119 -11.03 7.77 11.88
C GLN A 119 -9.71 8.52 11.91
N LEU A 120 -9.70 9.76 12.40
CA LEU A 120 -8.45 10.50 12.61
C LEU A 120 -7.54 9.75 13.61
N PRO A 121 -6.25 9.55 13.29
CA PRO A 121 -5.29 8.95 14.21
C PRO A 121 -5.07 9.81 15.46
N GLU A 122 -4.81 9.15 16.59
CA GLU A 122 -4.37 9.81 17.82
C GLU A 122 -2.97 10.39 17.72
N ASP A 123 -2.12 9.75 16.91
CA ASP A 123 -0.77 10.19 16.64
C ASP A 123 -0.80 11.48 15.80
N MET A 124 -0.27 12.57 16.36
CA MET A 124 -0.34 13.90 15.77
C MET A 124 0.38 13.97 14.43
N ASP A 125 1.51 13.27 14.26
CA ASP A 125 2.26 13.26 13.00
C ASP A 125 1.45 12.57 11.89
N ARG A 126 0.76 11.46 12.22
CA ARG A 126 -0.16 10.79 11.29
C ARG A 126 -1.37 11.64 10.95
N MET A 127 -1.93 12.36 11.93
CA MET A 127 -3.04 13.28 11.73
C MET A 127 -2.64 14.43 10.80
N GLU A 128 -1.51 15.09 11.08
CA GLU A 128 -0.98 16.18 10.27
C GLU A 128 -0.79 15.73 8.82
N ARG A 129 -0.20 14.55 8.59
CA ARG A 129 -0.02 13.95 7.27
C ARG A 129 -1.34 13.75 6.50
N LEU A 130 -2.42 13.39 7.20
CA LEU A 130 -3.75 13.25 6.59
C LEU A 130 -4.37 14.58 6.24
N LEU A 131 -4.32 15.53 7.16
CA LEU A 131 -4.87 16.89 6.98
C LEU A 131 -4.13 17.64 5.87
N HIS A 132 -2.81 17.54 5.83
CA HIS A 132 -1.99 18.11 4.77
C HIS A 132 -2.32 17.51 3.40
N ALA A 133 -2.53 16.18 3.32
CA ALA A 133 -2.94 15.56 2.07
C ALA A 133 -4.35 16.02 1.65
N ALA A 134 -5.30 16.16 2.58
CA ALA A 134 -6.64 16.67 2.29
C ALA A 134 -6.60 18.12 1.75
N ALA A 135 -5.82 18.99 2.41
CA ALA A 135 -5.60 20.36 1.97
C ALA A 135 -4.96 20.44 0.57
N LEU A 136 -3.92 19.64 0.30
CA LEU A 136 -3.29 19.58 -1.02
C LEU A 136 -4.26 19.13 -2.11
N VAL A 137 -5.06 18.10 -1.86
CA VAL A 137 -6.05 17.61 -2.84
C VAL A 137 -7.12 18.67 -3.08
N TRP A 138 -7.65 19.27 -2.02
CA TRP A 138 -8.64 20.34 -2.10
C TRP A 138 -8.09 21.51 -2.92
N TRP A 139 -6.87 21.97 -2.60
CA TRP A 139 -6.21 23.09 -3.24
C TRP A 139 -5.99 22.83 -4.73
N ARG A 140 -5.44 21.65 -5.07
CA ARG A 140 -5.19 21.24 -6.45
C ARG A 140 -6.48 21.20 -7.27
N LYS A 141 -7.56 20.64 -6.71
CA LYS A 141 -8.87 20.55 -7.38
C LYS A 141 -9.47 21.92 -7.69
N HIS A 142 -9.41 22.86 -6.74
CA HIS A 142 -9.94 24.20 -6.94
C HIS A 142 -9.07 25.05 -7.87
N ARG A 143 -7.74 24.95 -7.79
CA ARG A 143 -6.85 25.65 -8.75
C ARG A 143 -6.97 25.14 -10.18
N ALA A 144 -7.32 23.87 -10.37
CA ALA A 144 -7.50 23.29 -11.70
C ALA A 144 -8.84 23.70 -12.35
N LEU A 145 -9.81 24.19 -11.58
CA LEU A 145 -11.04 24.75 -12.11
C LEU A 145 -10.80 26.17 -12.63
N SER A 146 -11.02 26.38 -13.92
CA SER A 146 -11.03 27.73 -14.49
C SER A 146 -12.18 28.55 -13.87
N PRO A 147 -11.95 29.82 -13.49
CA PRO A 147 -12.99 30.69 -12.94
C PRO A 147 -14.24 30.79 -13.84
N SER A 148 -14.08 30.62 -15.16
CA SER A 148 -15.16 30.66 -16.14
C SER A 148 -16.11 29.45 -16.11
N MET A 149 -15.73 28.35 -15.46
CA MET A 149 -16.56 27.14 -15.37
C MET A 149 -17.42 27.10 -14.11
N LEU A 150 -17.22 28.05 -13.20
CA LEU A 150 -18.04 28.16 -12.02
C LEU A 150 -19.32 28.94 -12.34
N PRO A 151 -20.46 28.56 -11.75
CA PRO A 151 -21.60 29.46 -11.74
C PRO A 151 -21.15 30.81 -11.17
N PRO A 152 -21.67 31.95 -11.67
CA PRO A 152 -21.31 33.26 -11.17
C PRO A 152 -21.51 33.24 -9.66
N GLU A 153 -20.41 33.25 -8.90
CA GLU A 153 -20.46 33.24 -7.45
C GLU A 153 -21.26 34.48 -7.03
N THR A 154 -22.32 34.26 -6.25
CA THR A 154 -22.95 35.32 -5.48
C THR A 154 -21.86 35.92 -4.63
N THR A 155 -21.41 37.13 -4.99
CA THR A 155 -20.45 37.90 -4.20
C THR A 155 -20.90 37.87 -2.74
N PRO A 156 -19.97 37.71 -1.77
CA PRO A 156 -20.32 37.61 -0.35
C PRO A 156 -21.14 38.81 0.17
N GLU A 157 -21.16 39.93 -0.56
CA GLU A 157 -22.05 41.08 -0.30
C GLU A 157 -23.54 40.83 -0.55
N SER A 158 -23.91 39.76 -1.27
CA SER A 158 -25.30 39.45 -1.63
C SER A 158 -25.99 38.44 -0.70
N GLU A 159 -25.22 37.74 0.14
CA GLU A 159 -25.79 36.92 1.22
C GLU A 159 -26.22 37.86 2.37
N PRO A 160 -27.37 37.60 3.01
CA PRO A 160 -27.84 38.44 4.11
C PRO A 160 -26.81 38.45 5.23
N PRO A 161 -26.49 39.63 5.80
CA PRO A 161 -25.54 39.74 6.91
C PRO A 161 -26.03 38.87 8.07
N GLY A 162 -25.27 37.81 8.38
CA GLY A 162 -25.62 36.82 9.41
C GLY A 162 -25.69 35.37 8.96
N SER A 163 -25.42 35.05 7.68
CA SER A 163 -25.16 33.66 7.29
C SER A 163 -23.83 33.20 7.92
N ASN A 164 -23.88 32.58 9.10
CA ASN A 164 -22.73 31.94 9.76
C ASN A 164 -22.26 30.67 9.01
N ARG A 165 -22.18 30.73 7.68
CA ARG A 165 -21.68 29.65 6.83
C ARG A 165 -20.22 29.92 6.53
N GLU A 166 -19.41 28.86 6.59
CA GLU A 166 -18.03 28.93 6.13
C GLU A 166 -17.94 29.31 4.66
N LEU A 167 -16.83 29.96 4.29
CA LEU A 167 -16.50 30.13 2.88
C LEU A 167 -16.17 28.79 2.26
N VAL A 168 -16.61 28.61 1.02
CA VAL A 168 -16.44 27.37 0.27
C VAL A 168 -15.80 27.66 -1.08
N GLY A 169 -15.16 26.65 -1.67
CA GLY A 169 -14.72 26.71 -3.07
C GLY A 169 -13.75 27.86 -3.37
N HIS A 170 -13.99 28.57 -4.47
CA HIS A 170 -13.13 29.67 -4.92
C HIS A 170 -13.21 30.88 -4.01
N ALA A 171 -14.38 31.13 -3.40
CA ALA A 171 -14.53 32.15 -2.38
C ALA A 171 -13.60 31.94 -1.18
N LEU A 172 -13.27 30.69 -0.81
CA LEU A 172 -12.22 30.40 0.20
C LEU A 172 -10.82 30.50 -0.41
N LEU A 173 -10.62 29.94 -1.61
CA LEU A 173 -9.31 29.88 -2.29
C LEU A 173 -8.66 31.25 -2.46
N GLN A 174 -9.44 32.30 -2.71
CA GLN A 174 -8.92 33.67 -2.90
C GLN A 174 -8.32 34.30 -1.62
N TYR A 175 -8.62 33.75 -0.44
CA TYR A 175 -8.19 34.29 0.86
C TYR A 175 -7.17 33.42 1.59
N ILE A 176 -6.74 32.32 0.96
CA ILE A 176 -5.71 31.43 1.49
C ILE A 176 -4.53 31.43 0.51
N SER A 177 -3.30 31.67 0.95
CA SER A 177 -2.16 31.77 0.00
C SER A 177 -1.66 30.43 -0.53
N SER A 178 -1.76 29.36 0.27
CA SER A 178 -1.23 28.05 -0.10
C SER A 178 -1.97 26.88 0.55
N ALA A 179 -1.73 25.68 0.00
CA ALA A 179 -2.21 24.43 0.61
C ALA A 179 -1.64 24.19 2.01
N GLN A 180 -0.44 24.72 2.32
CA GLN A 180 0.16 24.61 3.64
C GLN A 180 -0.63 25.42 4.67
N VAL A 181 -1.01 26.66 4.33
CA VAL A 181 -1.86 27.49 5.19
C VAL A 181 -3.20 26.82 5.43
N LEU A 182 -3.82 26.27 4.37
CA LEU A 182 -5.06 25.51 4.50
C LEU A 182 -4.91 24.29 5.42
N ALA A 183 -3.81 23.56 5.31
CA ALA A 183 -3.53 22.41 6.18
C ALA A 183 -3.40 22.81 7.66
N GLN A 184 -2.70 23.91 7.94
CA GLN A 184 -2.57 24.44 9.30
C GLN A 184 -3.91 24.93 9.87
N LEU A 185 -4.72 25.61 9.04
CA LEU A 185 -6.07 26.02 9.43
C LEU A 185 -6.95 24.79 9.71
N MET A 186 -6.91 23.77 8.85
CA MET A 186 -7.59 22.48 9.07
C MET A 186 -7.16 21.82 10.39
N PHE A 187 -5.86 21.79 10.67
CA PHE A 187 -5.31 21.25 11.91
C PHE A 187 -5.80 22.02 13.14
N SER A 188 -5.73 23.35 13.13
CA SER A 188 -6.25 24.19 14.23
C SER A 188 -7.75 23.99 14.44
N THR A 189 -8.51 23.69 13.38
CA THR A 189 -9.94 23.43 13.41
C THR A 189 -10.25 22.10 14.09
N VAL A 190 -9.49 21.04 13.77
CA VAL A 190 -9.58 19.75 14.47
C VAL A 190 -9.22 19.91 15.94
N MET A 191 -8.14 20.64 16.26
CA MET A 191 -7.74 20.89 17.65
C MET A 191 -8.79 21.68 18.43
N LEU A 192 -9.43 22.67 17.80
CA LEU A 192 -10.56 23.40 18.39
C LEU A 192 -11.73 22.46 18.71
N HIS A 193 -12.10 21.59 17.76
CA HIS A 193 -13.16 20.59 17.96
C HIS A 193 -12.82 19.66 19.13
N CYS A 194 -11.59 19.14 19.20
CA CYS A 194 -11.13 18.30 20.31
C CYS A 194 -11.19 19.02 21.66
N VAL A 195 -10.84 20.31 21.73
CA VAL A 195 -10.91 21.07 22.99
C VAL A 195 -12.34 21.32 23.43
N ILE A 196 -13.22 21.69 22.50
CA ILE A 196 -14.61 22.04 22.84
C ILE A 196 -15.43 20.79 23.15
N HIS A 197 -15.30 19.73 22.35
CA HIS A 197 -16.20 18.59 22.43
C HIS A 197 -15.55 17.30 22.93
N GLY A 198 -14.22 17.20 22.91
CA GLY A 198 -13.52 15.96 23.20
C GLY A 198 -13.97 14.83 22.27
N ASP A 199 -14.32 13.69 22.87
CA ASP A 199 -14.91 12.53 22.20
C ASP A 199 -16.46 12.57 22.14
N GLY A 200 -17.07 13.66 22.63
CA GLY A 200 -18.52 13.82 22.73
C GLY A 200 -19.15 13.17 23.98
N THR A 201 -18.36 12.58 24.87
CA THR A 201 -18.85 11.94 26.12
C THR A 201 -18.61 12.79 27.37
N GLY A 202 -17.70 13.77 27.29
CA GLY A 202 -17.34 14.66 28.39
C GLY A 202 -18.16 15.96 28.45
N GLU A 203 -17.94 16.72 29.53
CA GLU A 203 -18.40 18.11 29.62
C GLU A 203 -17.72 18.94 28.53
N PRO A 204 -18.44 19.82 27.81
CA PRO A 204 -17.85 20.67 26.80
C PRO A 204 -16.73 21.52 27.40
N GLY A 205 -15.57 21.50 26.75
CA GLY A 205 -14.51 22.46 27.04
C GLY A 205 -14.84 23.83 26.47
N GLU A 206 -14.08 24.84 26.90
CA GLU A 206 -14.22 26.20 26.41
C GLU A 206 -12.89 26.69 25.83
N MET A 207 -12.96 27.29 24.64
CA MET A 207 -11.85 28.03 24.04
C MET A 207 -12.44 29.27 23.40
N SER A 208 -11.99 30.46 23.81
CA SER A 208 -12.48 31.71 23.22
C SER A 208 -11.98 31.89 21.78
N TYR A 209 -12.74 32.65 20.98
CA TYR A 209 -12.36 33.00 19.62
C TYR A 209 -10.99 33.69 19.55
N GLU A 210 -10.71 34.60 20.48
CA GLU A 210 -9.43 35.32 20.54
C GLU A 210 -8.25 34.39 20.82
N SER A 211 -8.46 33.36 21.66
CA SER A 211 -7.44 32.35 21.95
C SER A 211 -7.17 31.49 20.71
N TRP A 212 -8.22 31.00 20.06
CA TRP A 212 -8.11 30.17 18.86
C TRP A 212 -7.46 30.91 17.69
N THR A 213 -7.96 32.12 17.37
CA THR A 213 -7.34 32.97 16.33
C THR A 213 -5.93 33.41 16.69
N GLY A 214 -5.62 33.55 17.97
CA GLY A 214 -4.26 33.78 18.47
C GLY A 214 -3.28 32.67 18.07
N MET A 215 -3.72 31.41 18.06
CA MET A 215 -2.92 30.26 17.58
C MET A 215 -2.74 30.26 16.06
N ASN A 216 -3.65 30.92 15.34
CA ASN A 216 -3.63 31.03 13.87
C ASN A 216 -2.94 32.30 13.36
N LYS A 217 -2.24 33.04 14.24
CA LYS A 217 -1.47 34.22 13.85
C LYS A 217 -0.24 33.83 13.05
N GLY A 218 0.01 34.54 11.95
CA GLY A 218 1.16 34.32 11.07
C GLY A 218 1.11 33.02 10.26
N LEU A 219 -0.09 32.44 10.07
CA LEU A 219 -0.25 31.30 9.15
C LEU A 219 -0.10 31.74 7.68
N GLU A 220 -0.49 32.96 7.33
CA GLU A 220 -0.34 33.50 5.98
C GLU A 220 1.07 34.08 5.74
N ASP A 221 1.45 34.23 4.47
CA ASP A 221 2.79 34.70 4.10
C ASP A 221 3.08 36.11 4.64
N ILE A 222 4.31 36.29 5.15
CA ILE A 222 4.94 37.55 5.60
C ILE A 222 3.98 38.45 6.41
N ASN A 223 3.83 38.15 7.71
CA ASN A 223 3.10 38.95 8.71
C ASN A 223 1.61 39.19 8.39
N LYS A 224 0.99 38.28 7.64
CA LYS A 224 -0.46 38.29 7.44
C LYS A 224 -1.11 37.20 8.28
N ASP A 225 -2.34 37.47 8.67
CA ASP A 225 -3.22 36.51 9.33
C ASP A 225 -4.32 36.09 8.36
N VAL A 226 -4.86 34.89 8.53
CA VAL A 226 -6.08 34.47 7.83
C VAL A 226 -7.21 35.45 8.22
N PRO A 227 -7.97 36.02 7.27
CA PRO A 227 -8.94 37.05 7.60
C PRO A 227 -10.04 36.60 8.58
N GLU A 228 -10.53 37.53 9.40
CA GLU A 228 -11.54 37.24 10.44
C GLU A 228 -12.83 36.65 9.84
N PHE A 229 -13.27 37.13 8.68
CA PHE A 229 -14.47 36.63 8.01
C PHE A 229 -14.32 35.19 7.47
N VAL A 230 -13.09 34.67 7.38
CA VAL A 230 -12.84 33.24 7.09
C VAL A 230 -12.86 32.43 8.38
N GLN A 231 -12.18 32.92 9.42
CA GLN A 231 -12.00 32.19 10.68
C GLN A 231 -13.28 32.17 11.54
N ARG A 232 -14.02 33.28 11.63
CA ARG A 232 -15.21 33.41 12.49
C ARG A 232 -16.30 32.39 12.15
N PRO A 233 -16.72 32.20 10.89
CA PRO A 233 -17.73 31.19 10.58
C PRO A 233 -17.28 29.76 10.87
N ILE A 234 -15.99 29.46 10.71
CA ILE A 234 -15.41 28.15 11.05
C ILE A 234 -15.52 27.92 12.56
N TYR A 235 -15.06 28.87 13.36
CA TYR A 235 -15.15 28.80 14.82
C TYR A 235 -16.60 28.63 15.29
N ASP A 236 -17.51 29.48 14.83
CA ASP A 236 -18.91 29.45 15.24
C ASP A 236 -19.56 28.10 14.88
N ALA A 237 -19.26 27.55 13.72
CA ALA A 237 -19.76 26.25 13.28
C ALA A 237 -19.21 25.09 14.12
N VAL A 238 -17.91 25.11 14.46
CA VAL A 238 -17.30 24.10 15.34
C VAL A 238 -17.88 24.19 16.75
N CYS A 239 -18.00 25.39 17.34
CA CYS A 239 -18.59 25.57 18.66
C CYS A 239 -20.04 25.08 18.73
N LYS A 240 -20.82 25.28 17.66
CA LYS A 240 -22.26 25.01 17.65
C LYS A 240 -22.61 23.52 17.52
N LYS A 241 -21.78 22.71 16.86
CA LYS A 241 -22.13 21.34 16.50
C LYS A 241 -20.95 20.38 16.69
N PHE A 242 -21.21 19.32 17.45
CA PHE A 242 -20.33 18.15 17.47
C PHE A 242 -20.31 17.45 16.11
N SER A 243 -19.12 17.31 15.53
CA SER A 243 -18.89 16.56 14.30
C SER A 243 -18.09 15.29 14.60
N PRO A 244 -18.71 14.09 14.58
CA PRO A 244 -18.03 12.85 14.94
C PRO A 244 -16.83 12.53 14.04
N GLU A 245 -16.83 13.01 12.80
CA GLU A 245 -15.73 12.85 11.84
C GLU A 245 -14.44 13.55 12.26
N LEU A 246 -14.53 14.59 13.11
CA LEU A 246 -13.40 15.34 13.64
C LEU A 246 -12.91 14.81 14.99
N SER A 247 -13.64 13.87 15.59
CA SER A 247 -13.25 13.29 16.87
C SER A 247 -11.94 12.51 16.75
N VAL A 248 -11.07 12.71 17.73
CA VAL A 248 -9.86 11.91 17.91
C VAL A 248 -10.17 10.95 19.05
N VAL A 249 -10.39 9.67 18.72
CA VAL A 249 -10.65 8.64 19.73
C VAL A 249 -9.34 8.44 20.48
N MET A 250 -9.16 9.08 21.63
CA MET A 250 -8.00 8.85 22.47
C MET A 250 -8.17 7.50 23.18
N THR A 251 -7.27 6.55 22.97
CA THR A 251 -7.28 5.30 23.74
C THR A 251 -6.92 5.64 25.17
N VAL A 252 -7.93 5.66 26.05
CA VAL A 252 -7.81 5.90 27.49
C VAL A 252 -6.97 4.77 28.09
N GLY A 253 -5.65 4.89 28.04
CA GLY A 253 -4.75 3.78 28.36
C GLY A 253 -3.41 4.16 28.98
N TYR A 254 -2.98 5.43 28.93
CA TYR A 254 -1.75 5.85 29.59
C TYR A 254 -1.93 7.21 30.24
N SER A 255 -1.89 7.26 31.58
CA SER A 255 -1.67 8.53 32.28
C SER A 255 -0.25 8.99 31.94
N PRO A 256 -0.06 10.14 31.29
CA PRO A 256 1.28 10.66 31.05
C PRO A 256 1.81 11.20 32.38
N THR A 257 2.75 10.49 32.99
CA THR A 257 3.67 11.13 33.93
C THR A 257 4.47 12.17 33.15
N PRO A 258 4.58 13.42 33.64
CA PRO A 258 5.22 14.49 32.89
C PRO A 258 6.74 14.31 32.94
N SER A 259 7.29 13.69 31.91
CA SER A 259 8.71 13.79 31.60
C SER A 259 8.98 15.13 30.92
N ARG A 260 9.44 16.07 31.75
CA ARG A 260 9.87 17.41 31.43
C ARG A 260 11.09 17.37 30.47
N THR A 261 11.16 18.39 29.61
CA THR A 261 12.31 18.85 28.79
C THR A 261 12.58 18.15 27.45
N GLY A 262 11.90 18.65 26.41
CA GLY A 262 12.28 18.53 25.00
C GLY A 262 11.75 19.75 24.24
N LEU A 263 12.44 20.88 24.35
CA LEU A 263 12.11 22.12 23.64
C LEU A 263 12.32 21.90 22.14
N MET A 264 11.24 21.98 21.36
CA MET A 264 11.27 22.09 19.91
C MET A 264 12.00 23.38 19.51
N GLN A 265 13.21 23.25 19.00
CA GLN A 265 13.79 24.22 18.07
C GLN A 265 13.67 23.63 16.66
N SER A 266 12.58 23.99 15.98
CA SER A 266 12.50 23.82 14.53
C SER A 266 13.46 24.83 13.89
N ARG A 267 14.47 24.33 13.18
CA ARG A 267 15.37 25.14 12.36
C ARG A 267 14.61 25.60 11.12
N LEU A 268 14.04 26.81 11.18
CA LEU A 268 13.72 27.60 10.00
C LEU A 268 15.03 28.10 9.38
N GLY A 269 15.54 27.35 8.41
CA GLY A 269 16.52 27.84 7.45
C GLY A 269 15.78 28.60 6.36
N SER A 270 15.76 29.92 6.50
CA SER A 270 15.41 30.87 5.46
C SER A 270 16.49 30.80 4.38
N ASP A 271 16.14 30.31 3.18
CA ASP A 271 16.85 30.74 1.98
C ASP A 271 15.84 30.94 0.84
N SER A 272 15.79 32.19 0.42
CA SER A 272 14.87 32.76 -0.54
C SER A 272 15.55 32.80 -1.90
N SER A 273 15.00 32.10 -2.88
CA SER A 273 15.06 32.54 -4.28
C SER A 273 13.87 31.96 -5.05
N GLU A 274 13.01 32.86 -5.53
CA GLU A 274 11.96 32.58 -6.49
C GLU A 274 12.49 32.70 -7.93
N ASP A 275 11.75 32.03 -8.83
CA ASP A 275 11.62 32.22 -10.27
C ASP A 275 12.75 31.81 -11.23
N GLU A 276 12.52 30.72 -11.98
CA GLU A 276 12.38 30.83 -13.45
C GLU A 276 11.74 29.57 -14.09
N LEU A 277 10.80 29.79 -15.01
CA LEU A 277 10.14 28.77 -15.83
C LEU A 277 10.86 28.59 -17.19
N LEU A 278 11.21 27.33 -17.52
CA LEU A 278 11.38 26.67 -18.86
C LEU A 278 12.60 27.12 -19.73
N PRO A 279 13.14 26.36 -20.74
CA PRO A 279 12.52 25.28 -21.55
C PRO A 279 13.45 24.10 -22.03
N TYR A 280 12.89 23.27 -22.92
CA TYR A 280 13.44 22.23 -23.82
C TYR A 280 14.96 22.21 -24.14
N GLY A 281 15.52 20.98 -24.22
CA GLY A 281 16.26 20.52 -25.41
C GLY A 281 17.80 20.50 -25.43
N GLN A 282 18.33 19.26 -25.45
CA GLN A 282 19.52 18.76 -26.16
C GLN A 282 20.98 19.03 -25.69
N ASP A 283 21.66 17.88 -25.62
CA ASP A 283 23.04 17.55 -26.02
C ASP A 283 24.23 17.58 -25.03
N ARG A 284 24.69 16.34 -24.77
CA ARG A 284 26.09 15.85 -24.71
C ARG A 284 27.16 16.73 -24.05
N ARG A 285 27.78 16.18 -22.99
CA ARG A 285 29.20 15.73 -22.98
C ARG A 285 29.60 14.96 -21.70
N THR A 286 30.22 13.81 -21.96
CA THR A 286 31.30 13.06 -21.26
C THR A 286 31.64 13.26 -19.77
N PRO A 287 31.95 12.16 -19.04
CA PRO A 287 32.35 12.19 -17.64
C PRO A 287 33.86 12.46 -17.48
N ALA A 288 34.22 13.23 -16.45
CA ALA A 288 35.59 13.35 -15.97
C ALA A 288 35.85 12.33 -14.85
N SER A 289 37.01 11.69 -14.91
CA SER A 289 37.51 10.69 -13.96
C SER A 289 37.82 11.27 -12.57
N PRO A 290 37.73 10.47 -11.50
CA PRO A 290 38.14 10.88 -10.16
C PRO A 290 39.64 10.61 -9.93
N SER A 291 40.26 11.49 -9.15
CA SER A 291 41.63 11.40 -8.64
C SER A 291 41.72 10.54 -7.38
N ASP A 292 42.78 9.74 -7.32
CA ASP A 292 43.19 8.86 -6.24
C ASP A 292 43.40 9.58 -4.90
N ALA A 293 42.94 8.96 -3.81
CA ALA A 293 43.48 9.13 -2.47
C ALA A 293 43.26 7.85 -1.65
N ASP A 294 44.37 7.22 -1.30
CA ASP A 294 44.50 6.03 -0.47
C ASP A 294 43.85 6.18 0.92
N THR A 295 43.15 5.14 1.37
CA THR A 295 43.15 4.77 2.80
C THR A 295 42.74 3.30 2.98
N ASP A 296 43.72 2.50 3.40
CA ASP A 296 43.59 1.14 3.93
C ASP A 296 42.66 1.10 5.15
N GLY A 297 41.80 0.08 5.24
CA GLY A 297 41.02 -0.17 6.46
C GLY A 297 39.97 -1.29 6.39
N ALA A 298 40.44 -2.54 6.53
CA ALA A 298 39.75 -3.70 7.10
C ALA A 298 38.30 -4.01 6.67
N ASP A 299 38.17 -5.02 5.80
CA ASP A 299 36.95 -5.72 5.41
C ASP A 299 36.20 -6.32 6.62
N GLY A 300 35.20 -5.60 7.11
CA GLY A 300 34.10 -6.13 7.89
C GLY A 300 32.86 -6.16 7.01
N ASN A 301 32.46 -7.35 6.57
CA ASN A 301 31.29 -7.59 5.73
C ASN A 301 30.00 -7.28 6.52
N ALA A 302 29.70 -6.01 6.72
CA ALA A 302 28.46 -5.55 7.33
C ALA A 302 27.34 -5.74 6.29
N PRO A 303 26.32 -6.57 6.57
CA PRO A 303 25.20 -6.70 5.65
C PRO A 303 24.57 -5.33 5.46
N SER A 304 24.35 -4.95 4.20
CA SER A 304 23.59 -3.77 3.83
C SER A 304 22.29 -3.73 4.63
N ALA A 305 21.86 -2.55 5.11
CA ALA A 305 20.58 -2.39 5.80
C ALA A 305 19.40 -2.91 4.94
N PHE A 306 19.55 -2.95 3.61
CA PHE A 306 18.59 -3.55 2.69
C PHE A 306 18.59 -5.08 2.67
N GLN A 307 19.71 -5.73 3.04
CA GLN A 307 19.83 -7.19 3.12
C GLN A 307 19.08 -7.76 4.33
N GLN A 308 18.99 -7.01 5.44
CA GLN A 308 18.14 -7.40 6.59
C GLN A 308 16.65 -7.20 6.28
N ILE A 309 16.28 -6.18 5.50
CA ILE A 309 14.90 -5.92 5.09
C ILE A 309 14.43 -6.99 4.07
N ALA A 310 15.28 -7.38 3.13
CA ALA A 310 15.00 -8.44 2.16
C ALA A 310 14.89 -9.85 2.78
N GLN A 311 15.48 -10.10 3.96
CA GLN A 311 15.39 -11.39 4.65
C GLN A 311 14.12 -11.53 5.52
N ALA A 312 13.47 -10.42 5.88
CA ALA A 312 12.25 -10.43 6.68
C ALA A 312 10.96 -10.44 5.84
N GLU A 313 11.05 -10.04 4.56
CA GLU A 313 9.88 -9.94 3.67
C GLU A 313 9.83 -11.11 2.69
N GLY A 314 8.81 -11.96 2.84
CA GLY A 314 8.33 -12.79 1.73
C GLY A 314 8.20 -14.29 2.01
N TRP A 315 8.58 -14.79 3.18
CA TRP A 315 8.38 -16.20 3.53
C TRP A 315 7.13 -16.40 4.38
N VAL A 316 6.25 -17.30 3.95
CA VAL A 316 5.04 -17.70 4.67
C VAL A 316 5.10 -19.19 4.91
N GLN A 317 4.79 -19.63 6.12
CA GLN A 317 4.65 -21.05 6.42
C GLN A 317 3.26 -21.49 5.96
N LEU A 318 3.19 -22.45 5.04
CA LEU A 318 1.97 -22.99 4.48
C LEU A 318 1.77 -24.43 4.94
N ASN A 319 0.57 -24.77 5.36
CA ASN A 319 0.18 -26.16 5.51
C ASN A 319 -0.25 -26.67 4.13
N CYS A 320 0.57 -27.50 3.49
CA CYS A 320 0.25 -28.00 2.16
C CYS A 320 0.45 -29.51 2.05
N HIS A 321 -0.62 -30.18 1.62
CA HIS A 321 -0.60 -31.58 1.25
C HIS A 321 -0.23 -31.69 -0.24
N LEU A 322 1.02 -31.37 -0.58
CA LEU A 322 1.55 -31.58 -1.94
C LEU A 322 2.02 -33.03 -2.07
N PRO A 323 1.36 -33.90 -2.87
CA PRO A 323 1.99 -35.14 -3.28
C PRO A 323 3.17 -34.82 -4.22
N ILE A 324 4.37 -35.31 -3.89
CA ILE A 324 5.54 -35.15 -4.75
C ILE A 324 5.30 -35.91 -6.06
N ILE A 325 4.93 -35.20 -7.12
CA ILE A 325 4.93 -35.76 -8.47
C ILE A 325 6.37 -35.68 -8.99
N GLY A 326 7.17 -36.69 -8.63
CA GLY A 326 8.57 -36.80 -9.05
C GLY A 326 9.12 -38.23 -9.08
N SER A 327 8.35 -39.26 -8.71
CA SER A 327 8.84 -40.65 -8.60
C SER A 327 8.15 -41.65 -9.52
N ALA A 328 7.59 -41.21 -10.66
CA ALA A 328 7.19 -42.15 -11.70
C ALA A 328 8.45 -42.61 -12.47
N GLN A 329 8.99 -43.77 -12.11
CA GLN A 329 9.97 -44.50 -12.92
C GLN A 329 9.40 -44.73 -14.33
N VAL A 330 9.77 -43.88 -15.28
CA VAL A 330 9.74 -44.24 -16.69
C VAL A 330 10.93 -45.17 -16.92
N ARG A 331 10.69 -46.49 -16.94
CA ARG A 331 11.66 -47.45 -17.48
C ARG A 331 11.75 -47.21 -18.99
N PRO A 332 12.93 -46.86 -19.55
CA PRO A 332 13.12 -46.92 -20.98
C PRO A 332 13.23 -48.38 -21.39
N GLY A 333 12.45 -48.78 -22.39
CA GLY A 333 12.57 -50.06 -23.05
C GLY A 333 13.98 -50.26 -23.59
N SER A 334 14.50 -51.46 -23.34
CA SER A 334 15.77 -51.98 -23.84
C SER A 334 15.74 -52.08 -25.37
N GLU A 335 16.55 -51.28 -26.05
CA GLU A 335 17.19 -51.71 -27.30
C GLU A 335 18.68 -51.37 -27.25
N THR A 336 19.47 -52.43 -27.29
CA THR A 336 20.93 -52.46 -27.35
C THR A 336 21.43 -52.07 -28.74
N LEU A 337 22.36 -51.12 -28.84
CA LEU A 337 23.56 -51.18 -29.69
C LEU A 337 24.35 -49.86 -29.65
N GLY A 338 25.66 -49.94 -29.39
CA GLY A 338 26.64 -49.01 -29.96
C GLY A 338 27.35 -48.04 -29.00
N SER A 339 28.51 -48.48 -28.55
CA SER A 339 29.73 -47.79 -28.11
C SER A 339 29.91 -46.27 -28.31
N ASP A 340 30.59 -45.72 -27.29
CA ASP A 340 31.66 -44.71 -27.28
C ASP A 340 31.38 -43.19 -27.16
N HIS A 341 31.94 -42.70 -26.05
CA HIS A 341 32.75 -41.49 -25.85
C HIS A 341 32.12 -40.19 -25.29
N GLN A 342 32.75 -39.82 -24.17
CA GLN A 342 33.13 -38.48 -23.71
C GLN A 342 32.07 -37.55 -23.11
N GLY A 343 32.30 -37.25 -21.83
CA GLY A 343 31.64 -36.19 -21.11
C GLY A 343 31.95 -34.82 -21.68
N GLY A 344 30.88 -34.07 -21.95
CA GLY A 344 30.88 -32.63 -22.07
C GLY A 344 29.76 -32.11 -21.18
N THR A 345 30.11 -31.30 -20.18
CA THR A 345 29.16 -30.41 -19.54
C THR A 345 28.93 -29.26 -20.51
N ASP A 346 27.91 -29.38 -21.36
CA ASP A 346 27.50 -28.28 -22.22
C ASP A 346 26.88 -27.17 -21.34
N PRO A 347 27.26 -25.89 -21.54
CA PRO A 347 26.59 -24.77 -20.91
C PRO A 347 25.14 -24.69 -21.41
N PRO A 348 24.20 -24.16 -20.60
CA PRO A 348 22.80 -24.06 -20.98
C PRO A 348 22.67 -23.26 -22.28
N ALA A 349 21.90 -23.82 -23.22
CA ALA A 349 21.66 -23.20 -24.51
C ALA A 349 21.06 -21.79 -24.34
N ALA A 350 21.65 -20.81 -25.01
CA ALA A 350 21.15 -19.44 -25.03
C ALA A 350 19.71 -19.42 -25.59
N GLY A 351 18.73 -19.18 -24.72
CA GLY A 351 17.31 -19.11 -25.08
C GLY A 351 16.37 -19.98 -24.26
N GLU A 352 16.86 -20.76 -23.30
CA GLU A 352 15.97 -21.51 -22.41
C GLU A 352 15.14 -20.57 -21.51
N PRO A 353 13.79 -20.71 -21.48
CA PRO A 353 12.96 -19.88 -20.60
C PRO A 353 13.38 -20.09 -19.14
N ALA A 354 13.61 -19.01 -18.39
CA ALA A 354 14.09 -19.05 -17.00
C ALA A 354 13.30 -20.01 -16.09
N MET A 355 12.02 -20.21 -16.37
CA MET A 355 11.15 -21.16 -15.65
C MET A 355 11.50 -22.64 -15.89
N GLU A 356 11.91 -23.00 -17.10
CA GLU A 356 12.31 -24.37 -17.43
C GLU A 356 13.67 -24.68 -16.80
N ALA A 357 14.58 -23.71 -16.77
CA ALA A 357 15.84 -23.82 -16.05
C ALA A 357 15.63 -24.04 -14.53
N LEU A 358 14.70 -23.30 -13.91
CA LEU A 358 14.33 -23.50 -12.49
C LEU A 358 13.70 -24.86 -12.22
N ARG A 359 12.81 -25.34 -13.10
CA ARG A 359 12.23 -26.69 -12.99
C ARG A 359 13.28 -27.77 -13.14
N LYS A 360 14.19 -27.64 -14.11
CA LYS A 360 15.31 -28.56 -14.30
C LYS A 360 16.26 -28.53 -13.12
N ALA A 361 16.55 -27.36 -12.55
CA ALA A 361 17.34 -27.25 -11.33
C ALA A 361 16.69 -27.99 -10.16
N ALA A 362 15.39 -27.79 -9.93
CA ALA A 362 14.62 -28.52 -8.91
C ALA A 362 14.58 -30.05 -9.16
N ALA A 363 14.47 -30.47 -10.42
CA ALA A 363 14.49 -31.89 -10.81
C ALA A 363 15.89 -32.52 -10.77
N SER A 364 16.96 -31.72 -10.92
CA SER A 364 18.36 -32.16 -10.95
C SER A 364 19.00 -32.34 -9.57
N ALA A 365 18.32 -31.90 -8.50
CA ALA A 365 18.71 -32.21 -7.13
C ALA A 365 18.65 -33.74 -6.94
N GLY A 366 19.81 -34.38 -6.99
CA GLY A 366 19.94 -35.83 -7.13
C GLY A 366 19.23 -36.64 -6.01
N PRO A 367 18.95 -37.93 -6.28
CA PRO A 367 18.18 -38.81 -5.39
C PRO A 367 18.83 -39.12 -4.02
N GLY A 368 20.01 -38.56 -3.72
CA GLY A 368 20.77 -38.85 -2.50
C GLY A 368 20.53 -37.92 -1.30
N MET A 369 19.91 -36.74 -1.49
CA MET A 369 19.70 -35.76 -0.41
C MET A 369 18.44 -34.91 -0.61
N SER A 370 17.34 -35.50 -1.08
CA SER A 370 16.05 -34.79 -1.01
C SER A 370 15.52 -34.94 0.42
N PRO A 371 15.44 -33.85 1.22
CA PRO A 371 14.68 -33.93 2.47
C PRO A 371 13.25 -34.28 2.07
N GLY A 372 12.80 -35.47 2.46
CA GLY A 372 11.41 -35.88 2.30
C GLY A 372 10.47 -34.79 2.84
N PRO A 373 9.20 -34.78 2.42
CA PRO A 373 8.26 -33.77 2.92
C PRO A 373 8.30 -33.80 4.44
N PRO A 374 8.37 -32.65 5.12
CA PRO A 374 8.42 -32.63 6.57
C PRO A 374 7.22 -33.40 7.11
N GLU A 375 7.45 -34.31 8.06
CA GLU A 375 6.38 -35.15 8.66
C GLU A 375 5.22 -34.32 9.21
N SER A 376 5.43 -33.02 9.42
CA SER A 376 4.46 -32.06 9.90
C SER A 376 3.58 -31.41 8.82
N GLY A 377 3.81 -31.64 7.52
CA GLY A 377 3.01 -31.09 6.41
C GLY A 377 3.18 -29.58 6.15
N TRP A 378 4.10 -28.92 6.86
CA TRP A 378 4.36 -27.50 6.72
C TRP A 378 5.51 -27.22 5.76
N VAL A 379 5.28 -26.35 4.79
CA VAL A 379 6.26 -25.94 3.80
C VAL A 379 6.38 -24.43 3.80
N TRP A 380 7.60 -23.92 3.64
CA TRP A 380 7.83 -22.50 3.47
C TRP A 380 7.56 -22.09 2.04
N ALA A 381 6.77 -21.05 1.82
CA ALA A 381 6.60 -20.47 0.50
C ALA A 381 7.15 -19.05 0.44
N SER A 382 7.76 -18.72 -0.68
CA SER A 382 8.17 -17.36 -1.02
C SER A 382 7.59 -16.93 -2.35
N LEU A 383 7.04 -15.72 -2.40
CA LEU A 383 6.59 -15.12 -3.65
C LEU A 383 7.75 -14.36 -4.30
N CYS A 384 8.21 -14.83 -5.46
CA CYS A 384 9.18 -14.16 -6.28
C CYS A 384 8.54 -13.77 -7.62
N SER A 385 8.11 -12.51 -7.73
CA SER A 385 7.42 -11.99 -8.92
C SER A 385 6.14 -12.78 -9.26
N ILE A 386 6.18 -13.60 -10.31
CA ILE A 386 5.07 -14.45 -10.78
C ILE A 386 5.18 -15.89 -10.28
N CYS A 387 6.17 -16.22 -9.45
CA CYS A 387 6.47 -17.57 -9.01
C CYS A 387 6.27 -17.70 -7.51
N LEU A 388 5.51 -18.71 -7.09
CA LEU A 388 5.45 -19.16 -5.70
C LEU A 388 6.44 -20.30 -5.54
N LEU A 389 7.50 -20.06 -4.80
CA LEU A 389 8.59 -20.98 -4.52
C LEU A 389 8.30 -21.70 -3.22
N PHE A 390 8.36 -23.02 -3.19
CA PHE A 390 8.16 -23.82 -1.98
C PHE A 390 9.49 -24.42 -1.54
N SER A 391 9.81 -24.30 -0.25
CA SER A 391 11.02 -24.82 0.40
C SER A 391 10.63 -25.61 1.65
N SER A 392 11.25 -26.77 1.86
CA SER A 392 11.04 -27.56 3.08
C SER A 392 11.81 -26.99 4.28
N LEU A 393 12.71 -26.03 4.04
CA LEU A 393 13.56 -25.42 5.06
C LEU A 393 13.24 -23.93 5.23
N PRO A 394 13.23 -23.42 6.48
CA PRO A 394 13.03 -22.00 6.75
C PRO A 394 14.18 -21.17 6.17
N PRO A 395 13.92 -19.90 5.80
CA PRO A 395 14.96 -18.99 5.32
C PRO A 395 16.09 -18.85 6.35
N GLY A 396 17.33 -18.86 5.87
CA GLY A 396 18.52 -18.67 6.70
C GLY A 396 19.05 -19.92 7.41
N ARG A 397 18.38 -21.08 7.31
CA ARG A 397 18.98 -22.36 7.72
C ARG A 397 19.66 -23.03 6.53
N ALA A 398 20.98 -22.91 6.48
CA ALA A 398 21.81 -23.80 5.69
C ALA A 398 21.69 -25.23 6.23
N LEU A 399 21.68 -26.23 5.34
CA LEU A 399 21.90 -27.62 5.74
C LEU A 399 23.25 -27.69 6.47
N GLN A 400 23.28 -28.34 7.63
CA GLN A 400 24.47 -28.44 8.48
C GLN A 400 25.67 -28.94 7.64
N GLY A 401 26.63 -28.06 7.37
CA GLY A 401 27.85 -28.39 6.63
C GLY A 401 27.92 -27.95 5.16
N THR A 402 26.88 -27.32 4.60
CA THR A 402 26.92 -26.78 3.23
C THR A 402 26.51 -25.31 3.22
N SER A 403 27.30 -24.44 2.59
CA SER A 403 26.96 -23.01 2.38
C SER A 403 25.80 -22.81 1.40
N ASP A 404 25.30 -23.88 0.80
CA ASP A 404 24.28 -23.82 -0.23
C ASP A 404 22.89 -23.62 0.38
N LEU A 405 22.25 -22.54 -0.05
CA LEU A 405 20.84 -22.28 0.21
C LEU A 405 20.03 -23.43 -0.41
N ALA A 406 19.14 -24.04 0.39
CA ALA A 406 18.27 -25.11 -0.10
C ALA A 406 17.44 -24.60 -1.29
N ALA A 407 17.59 -25.25 -2.45
CA ALA A 407 16.80 -24.93 -3.62
C ALA A 407 15.30 -25.19 -3.34
N PRO A 408 14.39 -24.38 -3.90
CA PRO A 408 12.96 -24.65 -3.79
C PRO A 408 12.63 -25.99 -4.45
N HIS A 409 11.83 -26.83 -3.78
CA HIS A 409 11.45 -28.16 -4.28
C HIS A 409 10.19 -28.11 -5.16
N ALA A 410 9.41 -27.03 -5.10
CA ALA A 410 8.34 -26.77 -6.04
C ALA A 410 8.28 -25.30 -6.44
N VAL A 411 7.90 -25.05 -7.69
CA VAL A 411 7.69 -23.71 -8.24
C VAL A 411 6.35 -23.69 -8.95
N VAL A 412 5.45 -22.80 -8.52
CA VAL A 412 4.13 -22.63 -9.12
C VAL A 412 4.06 -21.26 -9.79
N ASP A 413 3.64 -21.23 -11.06
CA ASP A 413 3.34 -19.98 -11.76
C ASP A 413 2.00 -19.45 -11.23
N VAL A 414 2.07 -18.35 -10.48
CA VAL A 414 0.92 -17.77 -9.78
C VAL A 414 -0.16 -17.32 -10.77
N ARG A 415 0.21 -17.04 -12.03
CA ARG A 415 -0.73 -16.63 -13.09
C ARG A 415 -1.65 -17.77 -13.56
N LEU A 416 -1.31 -19.01 -13.23
CA LEU A 416 -2.10 -20.20 -13.52
C LEU A 416 -3.00 -20.61 -12.34
N LEU A 417 -2.94 -19.87 -11.22
CA LEU A 417 -3.75 -20.14 -10.06
C LEU A 417 -5.17 -19.63 -10.23
N HIS A 418 -6.13 -20.45 -9.81
CA HIS A 418 -7.52 -20.08 -9.60
C HIS A 418 -7.94 -20.44 -8.18
N VAL A 419 -8.90 -19.70 -7.63
CA VAL A 419 -9.45 -20.00 -6.30
C VAL A 419 -10.42 -21.17 -6.43
N ILE A 420 -10.18 -22.24 -5.67
CA ILE A 420 -11.09 -23.39 -5.54
C ILE A 420 -12.06 -23.14 -4.38
N ASP A 421 -11.54 -22.74 -3.23
CA ASP A 421 -12.32 -22.56 -2.00
C ASP A 421 -11.74 -21.45 -1.11
N VAL A 422 -12.60 -20.85 -0.28
CA VAL A 422 -12.25 -19.79 0.66
C VAL A 422 -12.88 -20.11 2.02
N ASP A 423 -12.06 -20.56 2.96
CA ASP A 423 -12.49 -20.78 4.33
C ASP A 423 -12.23 -19.52 5.17
N ARG A 424 -13.32 -18.97 5.69
CA ARG A 424 -13.30 -17.74 6.49
C ARG A 424 -12.91 -17.98 7.94
N GLU A 425 -13.23 -19.15 8.48
CA GLU A 425 -12.98 -19.45 9.89
C GLU A 425 -11.48 -19.64 10.13
N THR A 426 -10.81 -20.30 9.19
CA THR A 426 -9.36 -20.54 9.24
C THR A 426 -8.53 -19.48 8.51
N CYS A 427 -9.18 -18.48 7.90
CA CYS A 427 -8.55 -17.50 7.00
C CYS A 427 -7.68 -18.18 5.92
N SER A 428 -8.18 -19.27 5.33
CA SER A 428 -7.44 -20.04 4.33
C SER A 428 -8.06 -19.92 2.93
N LEU A 429 -7.17 -19.95 1.93
CA LEU A 429 -7.48 -19.85 0.52
C LEU A 429 -6.98 -21.11 -0.18
N THR A 430 -7.88 -21.95 -0.68
CA THR A 430 -7.50 -23.12 -1.48
C THR A 430 -7.41 -22.70 -2.94
N VAL A 431 -6.22 -22.84 -3.53
CA VAL A 431 -5.95 -22.51 -4.93
C VAL A 431 -5.58 -23.75 -5.74
N GLY A 432 -6.09 -23.84 -6.96
CA GLY A 432 -5.73 -24.86 -7.94
C GLY A 432 -4.88 -24.28 -9.06
N THR A 433 -4.06 -25.09 -9.70
CA THR A 433 -3.49 -24.72 -11.00
C THR A 433 -4.38 -25.28 -12.09
N PHE A 434 -4.58 -24.53 -13.18
CA PHE A 434 -5.12 -25.16 -14.39
C PHE A 434 -4.10 -26.18 -14.91
N SER A 435 -4.46 -27.46 -14.89
CA SER A 435 -3.74 -28.48 -15.65
C SER A 435 -3.85 -28.14 -17.15
N ALA A 436 -2.88 -27.38 -17.65
CA ALA A 436 -2.85 -26.95 -19.04
C ALA A 436 -2.52 -28.16 -19.93
N ASN A 437 -3.55 -28.87 -20.39
CA ASN A 437 -3.60 -29.20 -21.81
C ASN A 437 -5.03 -29.28 -22.37
N PRO A 438 -5.74 -28.14 -22.52
CA PRO A 438 -6.99 -28.10 -23.28
C PRO A 438 -6.78 -28.37 -24.78
N TYR A 439 -5.53 -28.43 -25.27
CA TYR A 439 -5.14 -28.62 -26.67
C TYR A 439 -4.38 -29.92 -26.92
N ARG A 440 -4.50 -30.96 -26.07
CA ARG A 440 -4.03 -32.28 -26.48
C ARG A 440 -5.04 -32.78 -27.53
N PRO A 441 -4.69 -32.85 -28.83
CA PRO A 441 -5.59 -33.48 -29.79
C PRO A 441 -5.87 -34.88 -29.27
N LYS A 442 -7.15 -35.28 -29.20
CA LYS A 442 -7.51 -36.66 -28.91
C LYS A 442 -6.74 -37.53 -29.89
N ALA A 443 -5.70 -38.21 -29.42
CA ALA A 443 -5.10 -39.28 -30.18
C ALA A 443 -6.18 -40.35 -30.28
N GLU A 444 -6.85 -40.41 -31.42
CA GLU A 444 -7.79 -41.47 -31.77
C GLU A 444 -7.04 -42.79 -31.68
N GLY A 445 -7.27 -43.59 -30.63
CA GLY A 445 -6.77 -44.96 -30.64
C GLY A 445 -6.59 -45.68 -29.31
N ASN A 446 -6.41 -44.99 -28.18
CA ASN A 446 -6.23 -45.68 -26.89
C ASN A 446 -7.37 -45.39 -25.91
N HIS A 447 -8.05 -46.46 -25.48
CA HIS A 447 -8.82 -46.52 -24.24
C HIS A 447 -7.85 -46.34 -23.06
N ASP A 448 -7.44 -45.11 -22.83
CA ASP A 448 -6.74 -44.71 -21.62
C ASP A 448 -7.79 -44.05 -20.72
N ASP A 449 -7.98 -44.59 -19.51
CA ASP A 449 -8.86 -44.04 -18.49
C ASP A 449 -8.33 -42.67 -18.09
N GLY A 450 -8.75 -41.64 -18.84
CA GLY A 450 -8.34 -40.25 -18.71
C GLY A 450 -8.81 -39.62 -17.40
N ARG A 451 -8.33 -40.12 -16.26
CA ARG A 451 -8.22 -39.30 -15.05
C ARG A 451 -7.25 -38.19 -15.40
N ALA A 452 -7.79 -37.00 -15.62
CA ALA A 452 -7.01 -35.77 -15.63
C ALA A 452 -6.05 -35.84 -14.44
N ILE A 453 -4.75 -35.64 -14.70
CA ILE A 453 -3.75 -35.46 -13.64
C ILE A 453 -4.32 -34.36 -12.76
N GLY A 454 -4.77 -34.75 -11.57
CA GLY A 454 -5.71 -33.97 -10.78
C GLY A 454 -5.13 -32.61 -10.46
N ASP A 455 -5.97 -31.58 -10.56
CA ASP A 455 -5.65 -30.26 -10.01
C ASP A 455 -5.23 -30.48 -8.56
N ILE A 456 -3.98 -30.18 -8.23
CA ILE A 456 -3.49 -30.31 -6.85
C ILE A 456 -3.95 -29.06 -6.11
N PRO A 457 -4.91 -29.16 -5.17
CA PRO A 457 -5.30 -28.01 -4.38
C PRO A 457 -4.16 -27.66 -3.42
N VAL A 458 -3.71 -26.41 -3.46
CA VAL A 458 -2.80 -25.84 -2.47
C VAL A 458 -3.63 -25.00 -1.51
N VAL A 459 -3.62 -25.37 -0.23
CA VAL A 459 -4.27 -24.57 0.82
C VAL A 459 -3.28 -23.51 1.30
N LEU A 460 -3.61 -22.24 1.08
CA LEU A 460 -2.86 -21.10 1.59
C LEU A 460 -3.51 -20.64 2.89
N GLN A 461 -2.93 -21.01 4.03
CA GLN A 461 -3.39 -20.51 5.32
C GLN A 461 -2.73 -19.15 5.60
N LEU A 462 -3.54 -18.10 5.70
CA LEU A 462 -3.05 -16.75 5.99
C LEU A 462 -2.97 -16.63 7.51
N GLY A 463 -1.75 -16.79 8.04
CA GLY A 463 -1.49 -16.86 9.49
C GLY A 463 -1.94 -15.63 10.28
N HIS A 464 -2.24 -15.88 11.56
CA HIS A 464 -2.58 -14.90 12.59
C HIS A 464 -1.38 -14.07 13.06
#